data_AF-X6LJX6-F1
#
_entry.id   AF-X6LJX6-F1
#
_cell.length_a   1.000
_cell.length_b   1.000
_cell.length_c   1.000
_cell.angle_alpha   90.00
_cell.angle_beta   90.00
_cell.angle_gamma   90.00
#
_symmetry.space_group_name_H-M   'P 1'
#
loop_
_entity.id
_entity.type
_entity.pdbx_description
1 polymer ?
#
loop_
_entity_poly.entity_id
_entity_poly.type
_entity_poly.pdbx_seq_one_letter_code
_entity_poly.pdbx_strand_id
1 'polypeptide(L)'
;MKKYLNFYYIEYKYNTYIYIYNNQKQVNDLKYELSKKSQLIETKIANIQNLNIKMNEYNSELQKQTKEFTRYQNEFKEFKKDIQINFEDQNKIIQQCKLQTEEKKEKNSNDDNDDGDDDNDDDDTSYFAITYNSDDSDIENEDDVTKRNCMNMLSLIKNSDLKNGKDFLLVNENNQRIKLKNKEWHNYTFGIFLLGENITLAINCDRIRVKELGHLKIKSSHLWIRHSSSSIDCSQLGYPSDQGPGTGRLRTLLSGGGYGTKGKEIIPSNDQKGGIYGEKTLLKQIHYGSGGASGGSGGGIIQLVIEQQLINYGLIQCNGGNGYGYGYGNEHNHRNKKSKQHGGGGSGGSILIKLQNSYPFPNVFGTIRCIGGNQNLINEGGKGRIAIYGVKLFSNDIKNIDPKPFNGE
;
A
#
# COMPACT_ATOMS: atom_id res chain seq x y z
N MET A 1 96.18 6.83 -6.81
CA MET A 1 95.36 5.60 -6.96
C MET A 1 94.62 5.20 -5.67
N LYS A 2 95.28 5.03 -4.51
CA LYS A 2 94.61 4.64 -3.23
C LYS A 2 93.45 5.55 -2.78
N LYS A 3 93.55 6.88 -2.93
CA LYS A 3 92.47 7.83 -2.56
C LYS A 3 91.20 7.67 -3.43
N TYR A 4 91.37 7.40 -4.73
CA TYR A 4 90.25 7.19 -5.64
C TYR A 4 89.52 5.87 -5.36
N LEU A 5 90.26 4.79 -5.06
CA LEU A 5 89.67 3.51 -4.62
C LEU A 5 88.83 3.67 -3.34
N ASN A 6 89.26 4.53 -2.41
CA ASN A 6 88.52 4.77 -1.17
C ASN A 6 87.18 5.51 -1.43
N PHE A 7 87.15 6.47 -2.36
CA PHE A 7 85.93 7.20 -2.70
C PHE A 7 84.86 6.27 -3.31
N TYR A 8 85.23 5.47 -4.31
CA TYR A 8 84.31 4.50 -4.93
C TYR A 8 83.81 3.46 -3.92
N TYR A 9 84.66 3.04 -2.98
CA TYR A 9 84.26 2.12 -1.92
C TYR A 9 83.22 2.73 -0.96
N ILE A 10 83.37 4.01 -0.61
CA ILE A 10 82.41 4.74 0.23
C ILE A 10 81.08 4.91 -0.50
N GLU A 11 81.11 5.32 -1.76
CA GLU A 11 79.91 5.48 -2.59
C GLU A 11 79.15 4.16 -2.77
N TYR A 12 79.86 3.07 -3.08
CA TYR A 12 79.28 1.73 -3.17
C TYR A 12 78.61 1.30 -1.86
N LYS A 13 79.27 1.52 -0.72
CA LYS A 13 78.69 1.22 0.61
C LYS A 13 77.44 2.05 0.89
N TYR A 14 77.46 3.34 0.56
CA TYR A 14 76.33 4.23 0.77
C TYR A 14 75.12 3.84 -0.09
N ASN A 15 75.33 3.58 -1.38
CA ASN A 15 74.27 3.12 -2.28
C ASN A 15 73.71 1.76 -1.84
N THR A 16 74.56 0.84 -1.39
CA THR A 16 74.13 -0.44 -0.81
C THR A 16 73.28 -0.23 0.45
N TYR A 17 73.68 0.69 1.34
CA TYR A 17 72.91 1.01 2.55
C TYR A 17 71.53 1.61 2.23
N ILE A 18 71.45 2.57 1.29
CA ILE A 18 70.16 3.14 0.85
C ILE A 18 69.25 2.06 0.27
N TYR A 19 69.81 1.18 -0.57
CA TYR A 19 69.06 0.07 -1.16
C TYR A 19 68.49 -0.86 -0.09
N ILE A 20 69.31 -1.26 0.90
CA ILE A 20 68.88 -2.10 2.03
C ILE A 20 67.79 -1.38 2.83
N TYR A 21 67.98 -0.10 3.15
CA TYR A 21 67.02 0.70 3.92
C TYR A 21 65.67 0.82 3.20
N ASN A 22 65.66 1.13 1.91
CA ASN A 22 64.44 1.24 1.12
C ASN A 22 63.68 -0.09 1.03
N ASN A 23 64.39 -1.20 0.82
CA ASN A 23 63.78 -2.53 0.84
C ASN A 23 63.22 -2.88 2.22
N GLN A 24 63.95 -2.57 3.30
CA GLN A 24 63.47 -2.81 4.66
C GLN A 24 62.19 -2.00 4.96
N LYS A 25 62.12 -0.75 4.48
CA LYS A 25 60.91 0.07 4.58
C LYS A 25 59.73 -0.55 3.82
N GLN A 26 59.92 -0.94 2.56
CA GLN A 26 58.87 -1.60 1.77
C GLN A 26 58.39 -2.90 2.42
N VAL A 27 59.29 -3.70 2.98
CA VAL A 27 58.94 -4.93 3.71
C VAL A 27 58.11 -4.62 4.96
N ASN A 28 58.44 -3.55 5.70
CA ASN A 28 57.67 -3.16 6.88
C ASN A 28 56.27 -2.63 6.52
N ASP A 29 56.15 -1.85 5.45
CA ASP A 29 54.86 -1.35 4.95
C ASP A 29 53.97 -2.52 4.50
N LEU A 30 54.54 -3.50 3.78
CA LEU A 30 53.83 -4.72 3.39
C LEU A 30 53.40 -5.57 4.59
N LYS A 31 54.24 -5.70 5.63
CA LYS A 31 53.89 -6.40 6.87
C LYS A 31 52.73 -5.72 7.59
N TYR A 32 52.72 -4.38 7.62
CA TYR A 32 51.64 -3.61 8.23
C TYR A 32 50.30 -3.82 7.49
N GLU A 33 50.30 -3.69 6.17
CA GLU A 33 49.10 -3.93 5.35
C GLU A 33 48.60 -5.37 5.46
N LEU A 34 49.51 -6.36 5.50
CA LEU A 34 49.17 -7.76 5.70
C LEU A 34 48.52 -7.99 7.07
N SER A 35 49.06 -7.38 8.13
CA SER A 35 48.49 -7.46 9.49
C SER A 35 47.07 -6.89 9.54
N LYS A 36 46.84 -5.73 8.93
CA LYS A 36 45.51 -5.09 8.85
C LYS A 36 44.50 -5.96 8.09
N LYS A 37 44.93 -6.59 6.99
CA LYS A 37 44.09 -7.54 6.24
C LYS A 37 43.78 -8.80 7.05
N SER A 38 44.74 -9.32 7.83
CA SER A 38 44.53 -10.47 8.72
C SER A 38 43.45 -10.19 9.77
N GLN A 39 43.52 -9.05 10.46
CA GLN A 39 42.51 -8.64 11.44
C GLN A 39 41.11 -8.49 10.83
N LEU A 40 41.02 -7.96 9.61
CA LEU A 40 39.76 -7.86 8.88
C LEU A 40 39.18 -9.24 8.55
N ILE A 41 40.03 -10.21 8.17
CA ILE A 41 39.61 -11.60 7.91
C ILE A 41 39.10 -12.24 9.21
N GLU A 42 39.81 -12.10 10.32
CA GLU A 42 39.39 -12.62 11.63
C GLU A 42 38.03 -12.06 12.05
N THR A 43 37.82 -10.75 11.87
CA THR A 43 36.52 -10.10 12.16
C THR A 43 35.40 -10.67 11.29
N LYS A 44 35.67 -10.91 9.99
CA LYS A 44 34.68 -11.51 9.09
C LYS A 44 34.37 -12.96 9.47
N ILE A 45 35.37 -13.74 9.90
CA ILE A 45 35.18 -15.12 10.37
C ILE A 45 34.28 -15.14 11.61
N ALA A 46 34.53 -14.27 12.60
CA ALA A 46 33.70 -14.15 13.79
C ALA A 46 32.25 -13.79 13.45
N ASN A 47 32.03 -12.87 12.50
CA ASN A 47 30.69 -12.51 12.04
C ASN A 47 29.97 -13.69 11.35
N ILE A 48 30.67 -14.47 10.51
CA ILE A 48 30.12 -15.67 9.86
C ILE A 48 29.73 -16.72 10.92
N GLN A 49 30.58 -16.94 11.92
CA GLN A 49 30.28 -17.88 13.01
C GLN A 49 29.04 -17.46 13.81
N ASN A 50 28.91 -16.17 14.14
CA ASN A 50 27.74 -15.64 14.82
C ASN A 50 26.45 -15.79 13.97
N LEU A 51 26.53 -15.53 12.66
CA LEU A 51 25.41 -15.75 11.75
C LEU A 51 24.98 -17.22 11.70
N ASN A 52 25.93 -18.15 11.67
CA ASN A 52 25.64 -19.59 11.70
C ASN A 52 24.95 -20.01 13.01
N ILE A 53 25.35 -19.46 14.16
CA ILE A 53 24.68 -19.72 15.45
C ILE A 53 23.22 -19.28 15.39
N LYS A 54 22.96 -18.04 14.96
CA LYS A 54 21.59 -17.50 14.83
C LYS A 54 20.73 -18.30 13.85
N MET A 55 21.34 -18.77 12.75
CA MET A 55 20.64 -19.62 11.77
C MET A 55 20.24 -20.97 12.38
N ASN A 56 21.09 -21.57 13.21
CA ASN A 56 20.78 -22.81 13.91
C ASN A 56 19.70 -22.62 14.98
N GLU A 57 19.72 -21.51 15.71
CA GLU A 57 18.66 -21.15 16.67
C GLU A 57 17.31 -21.00 15.96
N TYR A 58 17.28 -20.29 14.84
CA TYR A 58 16.07 -20.13 14.02
C TYR A 58 15.54 -21.48 13.49
N ASN A 59 16.43 -22.34 12.98
CA ASN A 59 16.05 -23.67 12.50
C ASN A 59 15.48 -24.56 13.61
N SER A 60 16.04 -24.47 14.83
CA SER A 60 15.53 -25.18 16.00
C SER A 60 14.11 -24.72 16.37
N GLU A 61 13.86 -23.42 16.34
CA GLU A 61 12.53 -22.87 16.63
C GLU A 61 11.50 -23.27 15.56
N LEU A 62 11.88 -23.21 14.29
CA LEU A 62 11.05 -23.66 13.18
C LEU A 62 10.67 -25.15 13.31
N GLN A 63 11.60 -25.99 13.77
CA GLN A 63 11.32 -27.40 14.04
C GLN A 63 10.32 -27.59 15.20
N LYS A 64 10.37 -26.76 16.26
CA LYS A 64 9.36 -26.81 17.34
C LYS A 64 7.99 -26.44 16.82
N GLN A 65 7.88 -25.33 16.08
CA GLN A 65 6.62 -24.88 15.49
C GLN A 65 6.03 -25.95 14.55
N THR A 66 6.87 -26.62 13.75
CA THR A 66 6.44 -27.71 12.88
C THR A 66 5.84 -28.89 13.67
N LYS A 67 6.44 -29.23 14.83
CA LYS A 67 5.91 -30.29 15.71
C LYS A 67 4.58 -29.90 16.35
N GLU A 68 4.44 -28.66 16.80
CA GLU A 68 3.18 -28.16 17.34
C GLU A 68 2.07 -28.13 16.29
N PHE A 69 2.39 -27.64 15.09
CA PHE A 69 1.45 -27.67 13.96
C PHE A 69 0.98 -29.10 13.66
N THR A 70 1.91 -30.06 13.60
CA THR A 70 1.58 -31.49 13.39
C THR A 70 0.66 -32.03 14.51
N ARG A 71 0.87 -31.60 15.76
CA ARG A 71 -0.02 -31.96 16.88
C ARG A 71 -1.43 -31.41 16.65
N TYR A 72 -1.56 -30.13 16.31
CA TYR A 72 -2.86 -29.50 16.04
C TYR A 72 -3.60 -30.14 14.86
N GLN A 73 -2.90 -30.50 13.79
CA GLN A 73 -3.50 -31.23 12.67
C GLN A 73 -4.10 -32.57 13.11
N ASN A 74 -3.44 -33.29 14.01
CA ASN A 74 -3.96 -34.54 14.54
C ASN A 74 -5.17 -34.32 15.46
N GLU A 75 -5.12 -33.32 16.35
CA GLU A 75 -6.26 -32.94 17.20
C GLU A 75 -7.48 -32.54 16.36
N PHE A 76 -7.28 -31.75 15.30
CA PHE A 76 -8.35 -31.34 14.38
C PHE A 76 -8.95 -32.53 13.62
N LYS A 77 -8.13 -33.51 13.21
CA LYS A 77 -8.63 -34.74 12.58
C LYS A 77 -9.51 -35.56 13.51
N GLU A 78 -9.16 -35.67 14.79
CA GLU A 78 -10.00 -36.35 15.78
C GLU A 78 -11.31 -35.57 16.00
N PHE A 79 -11.24 -34.26 16.16
CA PHE A 79 -12.43 -33.41 16.29
C PHE A 79 -13.39 -33.52 15.09
N LYS A 80 -12.86 -33.61 13.86
CA LYS A 80 -13.65 -33.82 12.65
C LYS A 80 -14.38 -35.17 12.67
N LYS A 81 -13.73 -36.23 13.16
CA LYS A 81 -14.38 -37.54 13.35
C LYS A 81 -15.51 -37.47 14.37
N ASP A 82 -15.30 -36.76 15.49
CA ASP A 82 -16.33 -36.60 16.52
C ASP A 82 -17.58 -35.88 15.99
N ILE A 83 -17.39 -34.80 15.21
CA ILE A 83 -18.50 -34.10 14.54
C ILE A 83 -19.25 -35.05 13.59
N GLN A 84 -18.51 -35.81 12.78
CA GLN A 84 -19.10 -36.74 11.82
C GLN A 84 -19.96 -37.80 12.52
N ILE A 85 -19.47 -38.39 13.61
CA ILE A 85 -20.20 -39.37 14.43
C ILE A 85 -21.49 -38.75 14.99
N ASN A 86 -21.40 -37.55 15.56
CA ASN A 86 -22.56 -36.86 16.13
C ASN A 86 -23.62 -36.56 15.04
N PHE A 87 -23.19 -36.15 13.85
CA PHE A 87 -24.09 -35.91 12.73
C PHE A 87 -24.79 -37.19 12.24
N GLU A 88 -24.06 -38.31 12.16
CA GLU A 88 -24.63 -39.61 11.82
C GLU A 88 -25.66 -40.07 12.86
N ASP A 89 -25.40 -39.86 14.15
CA ASP A 89 -26.33 -40.22 15.21
C ASP A 89 -27.59 -39.34 15.21
N GLN A 90 -27.46 -38.04 14.95
CA GLN A 90 -28.61 -37.15 14.75
C GLN A 90 -29.47 -37.60 13.55
N ASN A 91 -28.84 -37.98 12.44
CA ASN A 91 -29.55 -38.49 11.26
C ASN A 91 -30.32 -39.79 11.56
N LYS A 92 -29.75 -40.71 12.36
CA LYS A 92 -30.46 -41.91 12.81
C LYS A 92 -31.70 -41.56 13.65
N ILE A 93 -31.57 -40.60 14.57
CA ILE A 93 -32.70 -40.13 15.39
C ILE A 93 -33.80 -39.55 14.51
N ILE A 94 -33.45 -38.69 13.53
CA ILE A 94 -34.41 -38.10 12.59
C ILE A 94 -35.14 -39.19 11.79
N GLN A 95 -34.41 -40.20 11.29
CA GLN A 95 -35.02 -41.32 10.56
C GLN A 95 -35.99 -42.12 11.43
N GLN A 96 -35.65 -42.39 12.69
CA GLN A 96 -36.54 -43.07 13.64
C GLN A 96 -37.82 -42.25 13.91
N CYS A 97 -37.71 -40.93 14.08
CA CYS A 97 -38.88 -40.06 14.26
C CYS A 97 -39.81 -40.03 13.04
N LYS A 98 -39.25 -40.09 11.82
CA LYS A 98 -40.06 -40.16 10.58
C LYS A 98 -40.90 -41.43 10.52
N LEU A 99 -40.29 -42.60 10.78
CA LEU A 99 -41.00 -43.88 10.80
C LEU A 99 -42.16 -43.90 11.80
N GLN A 100 -41.93 -43.39 13.03
CA GLN A 100 -42.99 -43.30 14.04
C GLN A 100 -44.13 -42.35 13.66
N THR A 101 -43.87 -41.35 12.82
CA THR A 101 -44.88 -40.41 12.34
C THR A 101 -45.76 -41.04 11.26
N GLU A 102 -45.17 -41.84 10.38
CA GLU A 102 -45.90 -42.59 9.34
C GLU A 102 -46.82 -43.65 9.96
N GLU A 103 -46.33 -44.43 10.94
CA GLU A 103 -47.15 -45.42 11.67
C GLU A 103 -48.37 -44.79 12.39
N LYS A 104 -48.26 -43.54 12.85
CA LYS A 104 -49.38 -42.81 13.47
C LYS A 104 -50.41 -42.33 12.45
N LYS A 105 -49.97 -41.95 11.24
CA LYS A 105 -50.89 -41.53 10.17
C LYS A 105 -51.76 -42.69 9.69
N GLU A 106 -51.18 -43.86 9.50
CA GLU A 106 -51.94 -45.07 9.08
C GLU A 106 -52.97 -45.52 10.11
N LYS A 107 -52.73 -45.26 11.41
CA LYS A 107 -53.71 -45.58 12.46
C LYS A 107 -54.88 -44.61 12.53
N ASN A 108 -54.68 -43.35 12.14
CA ASN A 108 -55.74 -42.33 12.19
C ASN A 108 -56.61 -42.30 10.93
N SER A 109 -56.20 -42.90 9.81
CA SER A 109 -56.99 -42.91 8.57
C SER A 109 -58.10 -43.97 8.51
N ASN A 110 -58.40 -44.66 9.62
CA ASN A 110 -59.42 -45.72 9.67
C ASN A 110 -60.73 -45.31 10.37
N ASP A 111 -60.89 -44.07 10.83
CA ASP A 111 -62.04 -43.68 11.68
C ASP A 111 -63.02 -42.65 11.09
N ASP A 112 -62.81 -42.09 9.89
CA ASP A 112 -63.73 -41.07 9.35
C ASP A 112 -64.45 -41.55 8.08
N ASN A 113 -65.60 -42.21 8.30
CA ASN A 113 -66.76 -42.15 7.42
C ASN A 113 -67.74 -41.15 8.04
N ASP A 114 -67.80 -39.91 7.58
CA ASP A 114 -69.08 -39.20 7.49
C ASP A 114 -68.99 -37.96 6.58
N ASP A 115 -70.13 -37.69 5.94
CA ASP A 115 -70.37 -36.82 4.80
C ASP A 115 -70.05 -35.32 5.03
N GLY A 116 -69.71 -34.61 3.94
CA GLY A 116 -69.87 -33.15 3.89
C GLY A 116 -69.05 -32.43 2.84
N ASP A 117 -69.70 -32.13 1.71
CA ASP A 117 -69.34 -31.11 0.72
C ASP A 117 -68.90 -29.79 1.40
N ASP A 118 -67.82 -29.15 0.93
CA ASP A 118 -67.93 -27.83 0.29
C ASP A 118 -66.57 -27.35 -0.27
N ASP A 119 -66.70 -26.52 -1.29
CA ASP A 119 -65.69 -26.03 -2.22
C ASP A 119 -64.58 -25.12 -1.64
N ASN A 120 -63.47 -25.07 -2.39
CA ASN A 120 -62.51 -23.95 -2.53
C ASN A 120 -61.61 -23.59 -1.34
N ASP A 121 -60.30 -23.71 -1.50
CA ASP A 121 -59.47 -22.67 -2.12
C ASP A 121 -57.98 -23.06 -2.07
N ASP A 122 -57.26 -22.63 -3.11
CA ASP A 122 -55.85 -22.85 -3.40
C ASP A 122 -54.91 -22.55 -2.21
N ASP A 123 -54.23 -23.57 -1.66
CA ASP A 123 -53.13 -23.37 -0.70
C ASP A 123 -51.77 -23.74 -1.30
N ASP A 124 -51.02 -22.68 -1.56
CA ASP A 124 -49.68 -22.57 -2.13
C ASP A 124 -48.62 -23.03 -1.12
N THR A 125 -48.50 -24.34 -0.89
CA THR A 125 -47.43 -24.90 -0.04
C THR A 125 -46.21 -25.31 -0.87
N SER A 126 -45.45 -24.31 -1.30
CA SER A 126 -44.13 -24.50 -1.92
C SER A 126 -43.15 -25.10 -0.89
N TYR A 127 -42.91 -26.40 -1.00
CA TYR A 127 -41.94 -27.14 -0.20
C TYR A 127 -40.52 -26.86 -0.74
N PHE A 128 -39.86 -25.83 -0.19
CA PHE A 128 -38.47 -25.51 -0.51
C PHE A 128 -37.54 -26.62 0.01
N ALA A 129 -37.18 -27.56 -0.88
CA ALA A 129 -36.13 -28.54 -0.62
C ALA A 129 -34.77 -27.82 -0.74
N ILE A 130 -34.21 -27.37 0.38
CA ILE A 130 -32.87 -26.80 0.42
C ILE A 130 -31.87 -27.97 0.45
N THR A 131 -31.41 -28.41 -0.73
CA THR A 131 -30.25 -29.28 -0.87
C THR A 131 -28.98 -28.45 -0.66
N TYR A 132 -28.43 -28.49 0.55
CA TYR A 132 -27.08 -28.01 0.81
C TYR A 132 -26.08 -29.07 0.28
N ASN A 133 -25.58 -28.85 -0.93
CA ASN A 133 -24.34 -29.49 -1.38
C ASN A 133 -23.17 -28.77 -0.69
N SER A 134 -22.70 -29.32 0.43
CA SER A 134 -21.47 -28.86 1.10
C SER A 134 -20.29 -29.75 0.71
N ASP A 135 -19.90 -29.68 -0.55
CA ASP A 135 -18.56 -30.09 -0.99
C ASP A 135 -17.72 -28.82 -1.08
N ASP A 136 -16.89 -28.60 -0.05
CA ASP A 136 -15.66 -27.81 -0.02
C ASP A 136 -15.52 -27.09 1.33
N SER A 137 -14.80 -27.72 2.25
CA SER A 137 -14.04 -26.98 3.25
C SER A 137 -12.94 -27.86 3.84
N ASP A 138 -11.88 -28.06 3.05
CA ASP A 138 -10.53 -28.09 3.59
C ASP A 138 -10.17 -26.64 3.92
N ILE A 139 -9.87 -26.32 5.17
CA ILE A 139 -8.91 -25.30 5.62
C ILE A 139 -8.75 -25.48 7.14
N GLU A 140 -7.59 -25.98 7.53
CA GLU A 140 -7.12 -26.07 8.92
C GLU A 140 -6.60 -24.69 9.40
N ASN A 141 -6.87 -24.40 10.67
CA ASN A 141 -6.42 -23.22 11.45
C ASN A 141 -4.93 -23.32 11.85
N GLU A 142 -4.10 -22.33 11.48
CA GLU A 142 -3.40 -21.31 12.31
C GLU A 142 -2.27 -21.83 13.26
N ASP A 143 -1.12 -21.16 13.49
CA ASP A 143 -0.86 -19.72 13.63
C ASP A 143 0.48 -19.30 12.99
N ASP A 144 0.38 -18.54 11.92
CA ASP A 144 1.38 -17.53 11.57
C ASP A 144 0.59 -16.24 11.35
N VAL A 145 0.76 -15.26 12.23
CA VAL A 145 0.12 -13.93 12.12
C VAL A 145 0.45 -13.27 10.76
N THR A 146 1.42 -13.80 10.02
CA THR A 146 1.77 -13.37 8.66
C THR A 146 0.86 -13.89 7.54
N LYS A 147 -0.11 -14.76 7.84
CA LYS A 147 -1.05 -15.35 6.87
C LYS A 147 -2.51 -15.15 7.28
N ARG A 148 -2.90 -13.94 7.67
CA ARG A 148 -4.32 -13.61 7.88
C ARG A 148 -4.76 -12.58 6.86
N ASN A 149 -5.99 -12.70 6.34
CA ASN A 149 -6.56 -11.66 5.48
C ASN A 149 -7.13 -10.51 6.33
N CYS A 150 -7.58 -9.42 5.68
CA CYS A 150 -8.18 -8.27 6.37
C CYS A 150 -9.35 -8.62 7.30
N MET A 151 -10.17 -9.62 6.96
CA MET A 151 -11.33 -10.02 7.78
C MET A 151 -10.89 -10.75 9.04
N ASN A 152 -9.95 -11.69 8.92
CA ASN A 152 -9.38 -12.44 10.04
C ASN A 152 -8.64 -11.48 10.99
N MET A 153 -7.87 -10.55 10.44
CA MET A 153 -7.18 -9.52 11.24
C MET A 153 -8.16 -8.59 11.94
N LEU A 154 -9.27 -8.21 11.30
CA LEU A 154 -10.32 -7.42 11.93
C LEU A 154 -10.96 -8.14 13.13
N SER A 155 -11.21 -9.45 13.01
CA SER A 155 -11.71 -10.26 14.12
C SER A 155 -10.70 -10.37 15.26
N LEU A 156 -9.42 -10.56 14.94
CA LEU A 156 -8.33 -10.59 15.92
C LEU A 156 -8.29 -9.30 16.74
N ILE A 157 -8.26 -8.13 16.08
CA ILE A 157 -8.13 -6.85 16.80
C ILE A 157 -9.32 -6.58 17.71
N LYS A 158 -10.53 -7.04 17.34
CA LYS A 158 -11.75 -6.87 18.16
C LYS A 158 -11.73 -7.69 19.44
N ASN A 159 -11.00 -8.81 19.45
CA ASN A 159 -10.96 -9.77 20.55
C ASN A 159 -9.64 -9.71 21.35
N SER A 160 -8.94 -8.57 21.30
CA SER A 160 -7.59 -8.41 21.87
C SER A 160 -7.45 -7.14 22.68
N ASP A 161 -6.39 -7.05 23.50
CA ASP A 161 -6.03 -5.85 24.28
C ASP A 161 -5.30 -4.77 23.44
N LEU A 162 -5.35 -4.87 22.12
CA LEU A 162 -4.69 -3.95 21.19
C LEU A 162 -5.36 -2.57 21.20
N LYS A 163 -4.56 -1.51 20.99
CA LYS A 163 -5.03 -0.13 21.11
C LYS A 163 -5.26 0.51 19.74
N ASN A 164 -6.49 0.96 19.50
CA ASN A 164 -6.84 1.77 18.33
C ASN A 164 -6.05 3.09 18.34
N GLY A 165 -5.60 3.54 17.17
CA GLY A 165 -4.76 4.71 16.97
C GLY A 165 -3.27 4.48 17.27
N LYS A 166 -2.90 3.31 17.82
CA LYS A 166 -1.49 2.93 18.09
C LYS A 166 -1.10 1.66 17.36
N ASP A 167 -1.77 0.55 17.66
CA ASP A 167 -1.43 -0.78 17.13
C ASP A 167 -2.16 -1.05 15.81
N PHE A 168 -3.37 -0.52 15.68
CA PHE A 168 -4.19 -0.49 14.47
C PHE A 168 -4.93 0.85 14.36
N LEU A 169 -5.53 1.13 13.22
CA LEU A 169 -6.50 2.21 13.05
C LEU A 169 -7.83 1.63 12.56
N LEU A 170 -8.85 1.61 13.42
CA LEU A 170 -10.20 1.15 13.10
C LEU A 170 -11.17 2.34 13.17
N VAL A 171 -11.96 2.48 12.11
CA VAL A 171 -12.90 3.58 11.94
C VAL A 171 -14.21 2.99 11.41
N ASN A 172 -15.21 2.91 12.28
CA ASN A 172 -16.50 2.32 11.96
C ASN A 172 -17.58 3.38 11.76
N GLU A 173 -17.42 4.56 12.37
CA GLU A 173 -18.39 5.63 12.24
C GLU A 173 -18.34 6.25 10.84
N ASN A 174 -19.51 6.59 10.32
CA ASN A 174 -19.65 7.29 9.05
C ASN A 174 -19.21 8.76 9.18
N ASN A 175 -18.90 9.39 8.04
CA ASN A 175 -18.61 10.82 7.91
C ASN A 175 -17.43 11.30 8.78
N GLN A 176 -16.45 10.43 9.03
CA GLN A 176 -15.27 10.77 9.81
C GLN A 176 -14.17 11.36 8.95
N ARG A 177 -13.45 12.36 9.50
CA ARG A 177 -12.23 12.88 8.89
C ARG A 177 -11.07 12.78 9.86
N ILE A 178 -10.17 11.86 9.58
CA ILE A 178 -9.01 11.58 10.44
C ILE A 178 -7.80 12.29 9.86
N LYS A 179 -7.10 13.04 10.69
CA LYS A 179 -5.92 13.81 10.30
C LYS A 179 -4.68 13.20 10.94
N LEU A 180 -3.78 12.68 10.12
CA LEU A 180 -2.48 12.17 10.52
C LEU A 180 -1.41 13.26 10.45
N LYS A 181 -0.33 13.13 11.21
CA LYS A 181 0.79 14.09 11.16
C LYS A 181 1.48 14.06 9.80
N ASN A 182 1.83 15.23 9.28
CA ASN A 182 2.49 15.36 7.99
C ASN A 182 3.96 14.88 8.04
N LYS A 183 4.46 14.24 6.98
CA LYS A 183 5.86 13.75 6.79
C LYS A 183 6.37 12.71 7.80
N GLU A 184 5.61 12.42 8.84
CA GLU A 184 5.90 11.35 9.81
C GLU A 184 5.37 10.00 9.30
N TRP A 185 6.09 8.92 9.63
CA TRP A 185 5.62 7.57 9.38
C TRP A 185 4.58 7.17 10.43
N HIS A 186 3.38 6.81 9.96
CA HIS A 186 2.34 6.22 10.77
C HIS A 186 2.41 4.71 10.63
N ASN A 187 2.87 4.05 11.70
CA ASN A 187 3.09 2.61 11.73
C ASN A 187 1.93 1.95 12.48
N TYR A 188 1.14 1.13 11.78
CA TYR A 188 0.05 0.36 12.36
C TYR A 188 0.31 -1.13 12.14
N THR A 189 0.84 -1.80 13.15
CA THR A 189 1.27 -3.20 13.10
C THR A 189 0.17 -4.14 12.60
N PHE A 190 -1.08 -3.93 12.99
CA PHE A 190 -2.18 -4.86 12.70
C PHE A 190 -3.09 -4.44 11.54
N GLY A 191 -3.02 -3.19 11.11
CA GLY A 191 -3.80 -2.73 9.97
C GLY A 191 -4.43 -1.35 10.12
N ILE A 192 -4.90 -0.83 8.99
CA ILE A 192 -5.84 0.28 8.91
C ILE A 192 -7.14 -0.24 8.29
N PHE A 193 -8.26 0.01 8.96
CA PHE A 193 -9.59 -0.48 8.61
C PHE A 193 -10.58 0.69 8.60
N LEU A 194 -10.91 1.19 7.41
CA LEU A 194 -11.91 2.23 7.18
C LEU A 194 -13.22 1.54 6.76
N LEU A 195 -14.06 1.22 7.74
CA LEU A 195 -15.24 0.37 7.53
C LEU A 195 -16.53 1.15 7.30
N GLY A 196 -16.65 2.33 7.90
CA GLY A 196 -17.79 3.23 7.67
C GLY A 196 -17.76 3.93 6.31
N GLU A 197 -18.83 4.66 6.03
CA GLU A 197 -19.03 5.45 4.82
C GLU A 197 -18.47 6.86 4.97
N ASN A 198 -18.05 7.47 3.86
CA ASN A 198 -17.58 8.86 3.81
C ASN A 198 -16.42 9.15 4.78
N ILE A 199 -15.59 8.14 5.07
CA ILE A 199 -14.40 8.30 5.90
C ILE A 199 -13.28 8.88 5.05
N THR A 200 -12.65 9.96 5.49
CA THR A 200 -11.47 10.52 4.82
C THR A 200 -10.26 10.47 5.74
N LEU A 201 -9.25 9.70 5.35
CA LEU A 201 -7.93 9.74 5.96
C LEU A 201 -7.08 10.79 5.23
N ALA A 202 -6.75 11.87 5.93
CA ALA A 202 -5.99 12.99 5.40
C ALA A 202 -4.81 13.32 6.32
N ILE A 203 -3.98 14.27 5.91
CA ILE A 203 -2.92 14.83 6.77
C ILE A 203 -3.36 16.13 7.42
N ASN A 204 -2.81 16.40 8.60
CA ASN A 204 -2.85 17.70 9.24
C ASN A 204 -1.74 18.57 8.64
N CYS A 205 -2.10 19.49 7.74
CA CYS A 205 -1.15 20.35 7.03
C CYS A 205 -1.59 21.81 7.15
N ASP A 206 -0.75 22.66 7.77
CA ASP A 206 -1.01 24.09 7.87
C ASP A 206 -0.44 24.83 6.64
N ARG A 207 -1.28 24.89 5.60
CA ARG A 207 -0.91 25.59 4.36
C ARG A 207 -0.93 27.11 4.50
N ILE A 208 -1.68 27.65 5.45
CA ILE A 208 -1.89 29.10 5.56
C ILE A 208 -0.65 29.76 6.13
N ARG A 209 -0.08 29.18 7.20
CA ARG A 209 1.02 29.83 7.93
C ARG A 209 2.39 29.46 7.41
N VAL A 210 2.61 28.19 7.06
CA VAL A 210 3.97 27.65 6.84
C VAL A 210 4.23 27.27 5.38
N LYS A 211 3.22 27.43 4.49
CA LYS A 211 3.25 26.91 3.11
C LYS A 211 3.70 25.45 3.04
N GLU A 212 3.26 24.66 4.02
CA GLU A 212 3.72 23.29 4.13
C GLU A 212 3.13 22.42 3.00
N LEU A 213 3.97 21.54 2.44
CA LEU A 213 3.57 20.55 1.44
C LEU A 213 3.17 19.25 2.14
N GLY A 214 2.16 18.58 1.59
CA GLY A 214 1.55 17.40 2.16
C GLY A 214 2.17 16.10 1.71
N HIS A 215 2.65 15.30 2.67
CA HIS A 215 3.24 13.99 2.47
C HIS A 215 2.72 13.02 3.53
N LEU A 216 1.78 12.16 3.14
CA LEU A 216 1.27 11.07 3.95
C LEU A 216 2.17 9.84 3.82
N LYS A 217 2.61 9.28 4.95
CA LYS A 217 3.46 8.09 4.99
C LYS A 217 2.86 7.07 5.94
N ILE A 218 2.41 5.94 5.41
CA ILE A 218 1.75 4.88 6.17
C ILE A 218 2.53 3.58 5.95
N LYS A 219 2.88 2.93 7.05
CA LYS A 219 3.34 1.55 7.06
C LYS A 219 2.34 0.70 7.86
N SER A 220 1.83 -0.37 7.28
CA SER A 220 0.87 -1.23 7.97
C SER A 220 0.89 -2.65 7.42
N SER A 221 0.43 -3.62 8.22
CA SER A 221 0.27 -5.00 7.69
C SER A 221 -0.89 -5.08 6.70
N HIS A 222 -2.01 -4.45 7.02
CA HIS A 222 -3.25 -4.50 6.24
C HIS A 222 -3.77 -3.10 5.97
N LEU A 223 -4.36 -2.88 4.80
CA LEU A 223 -5.14 -1.68 4.55
C LEU A 223 -6.46 -2.07 3.89
N TRP A 224 -7.56 -1.80 4.58
CA TRP A 224 -8.91 -2.05 4.09
C TRP A 224 -9.74 -0.77 4.07
N ILE A 225 -10.11 -0.32 2.87
CA ILE A 225 -11.11 0.72 2.63
C ILE A 225 -12.36 0.01 2.14
N ARG A 226 -13.34 -0.19 3.03
CA ARG A 226 -14.50 -1.03 2.75
C ARG A 226 -15.51 -0.35 1.82
N HIS A 227 -15.80 0.93 2.06
CA HIS A 227 -16.85 1.65 1.35
C HIS A 227 -16.29 2.50 0.21
N SER A 228 -17.04 2.58 -0.90
CA SER A 228 -16.62 3.29 -2.11
C SER A 228 -16.55 4.81 -1.95
N SER A 229 -17.29 5.36 -0.97
CA SER A 229 -17.26 6.79 -0.64
C SER A 229 -16.14 7.18 0.34
N SER A 230 -15.42 6.22 0.89
CA SER A 230 -14.30 6.46 1.79
C SER A 230 -12.99 6.62 1.01
N SER A 231 -12.03 7.39 1.56
CA SER A 231 -10.84 7.77 0.84
C SER A 231 -9.59 8.01 1.69
N ILE A 232 -8.42 7.88 1.05
CA ILE A 232 -7.15 8.44 1.52
C ILE A 232 -6.81 9.60 0.59
N ASP A 233 -6.69 10.82 1.14
CA ASP A 233 -6.68 12.04 0.34
C ASP A 233 -5.53 12.99 0.69
N CYS A 234 -4.68 13.27 -0.30
CA CYS A 234 -3.65 14.31 -0.28
C CYS A 234 -3.80 15.28 -1.47
N SER A 235 -5.02 15.44 -1.98
CA SER A 235 -5.34 16.33 -3.09
C SER A 235 -5.11 17.79 -2.72
N GLN A 236 -4.59 18.53 -3.69
CA GLN A 236 -4.26 19.94 -3.58
C GLN A 236 -3.27 20.22 -2.45
N LEU A 237 -2.45 19.27 -1.98
CA LEU A 237 -1.46 19.51 -0.92
C LEU A 237 -0.01 19.63 -1.43
N GLY A 238 0.18 19.74 -2.73
CA GLY A 238 1.48 19.97 -3.38
C GLY A 238 1.90 21.44 -3.40
N TYR A 239 2.70 21.84 -4.39
CA TYR A 239 3.13 23.23 -4.51
C TYR A 239 1.92 24.17 -4.70
N PRO A 240 1.92 25.35 -4.06
CA PRO A 240 0.91 26.38 -4.29
C PRO A 240 0.87 26.87 -5.75
N SER A 241 -0.13 27.69 -6.07
CA SER A 241 -0.15 28.48 -7.32
C SER A 241 1.20 29.12 -7.60
N ASP A 242 1.58 29.12 -8.88
CA ASP A 242 2.80 29.76 -9.38
C ASP A 242 4.11 29.19 -8.79
N GLN A 243 4.06 27.98 -8.21
CA GLN A 243 5.20 27.32 -7.58
C GLN A 243 5.33 25.85 -7.99
N GLY A 244 6.58 25.38 -7.99
CA GLY A 244 6.94 23.99 -8.30
C GLY A 244 7.73 23.85 -9.61
N PRO A 245 8.43 22.72 -9.81
CA PRO A 245 9.33 22.52 -10.96
C PRO A 245 8.62 22.50 -12.32
N GLY A 246 7.34 22.13 -12.35
CA GLY A 246 6.50 22.09 -13.54
C GLY A 246 5.49 23.24 -13.61
N THR A 247 5.72 24.35 -12.89
CA THR A 247 4.81 25.51 -12.98
C THR A 247 4.80 26.06 -14.41
N GLY A 248 3.62 26.43 -14.91
CA GLY A 248 3.50 27.22 -16.13
C GLY A 248 4.10 28.62 -15.99
N ARG A 249 4.46 29.28 -17.09
CA ARG A 249 4.99 30.64 -17.04
C ARG A 249 3.89 31.65 -16.70
N LEU A 250 4.18 32.56 -15.75
CA LEU A 250 3.27 33.60 -15.26
C LEU A 250 2.74 34.56 -16.35
N ARG A 251 3.48 34.71 -17.46
CA ARG A 251 3.17 35.69 -18.52
C ARG A 251 1.86 35.43 -19.25
N THR A 252 1.37 34.19 -19.21
CA THR A 252 0.04 33.82 -19.68
C THR A 252 -0.70 33.25 -18.49
N LEU A 253 -1.70 33.99 -18.00
CA LEU A 253 -2.50 33.73 -16.80
C LEU A 253 -3.27 32.38 -16.76
N LEU A 254 -2.93 31.42 -17.63
CA LEU A 254 -3.84 30.37 -18.08
C LEU A 254 -3.09 29.04 -18.39
N SER A 255 -1.88 28.84 -17.88
CA SER A 255 -1.15 27.57 -18.05
C SER A 255 -1.36 26.64 -16.87
N GLY A 256 -1.76 25.39 -17.13
CA GLY A 256 -1.73 24.34 -16.12
C GLY A 256 -0.31 23.98 -15.70
N GLY A 257 -0.14 23.57 -14.44
CA GLY A 257 1.10 22.98 -13.94
C GLY A 257 1.29 21.59 -14.55
N GLY A 258 2.52 21.17 -14.82
CA GLY A 258 2.86 19.81 -15.26
C GLY A 258 3.35 18.96 -14.10
N TYR A 259 3.17 17.64 -14.18
CA TYR A 259 3.96 16.66 -13.41
C TYR A 259 4.19 15.43 -14.28
N GLY A 260 3.78 14.19 -14.02
CA GLY A 260 4.01 13.06 -14.93
C GLY A 260 3.64 13.28 -16.42
N THR A 261 2.75 14.23 -16.71
CA THR A 261 2.49 14.78 -18.06
C THR A 261 2.61 16.30 -18.08
N LYS A 262 2.75 16.89 -19.29
CA LYS A 262 2.69 18.35 -19.46
C LYS A 262 1.29 18.86 -19.09
N GLY A 263 1.21 20.07 -18.55
CA GLY A 263 -0.06 20.81 -18.47
C GLY A 263 -0.50 21.31 -19.85
N LYS A 264 -1.76 21.73 -19.99
CA LYS A 264 -2.24 22.42 -21.20
C LYS A 264 -2.20 23.94 -21.03
N GLU A 265 -2.12 24.61 -22.16
CA GLU A 265 -2.14 26.06 -22.30
C GLU A 265 -3.17 26.45 -23.37
N ILE A 266 -3.69 27.66 -23.26
CA ILE A 266 -4.69 28.20 -24.19
C ILE A 266 -4.07 28.63 -25.51
N ILE A 267 -2.92 29.29 -25.43
CA ILE A 267 -2.21 29.80 -26.60
C ILE A 267 -1.04 28.86 -26.82
N PRO A 268 -0.98 28.13 -27.94
CA PRO A 268 0.15 27.27 -28.26
C PRO A 268 1.39 28.16 -28.40
N SER A 269 2.19 28.20 -27.35
CA SER A 269 3.45 28.90 -27.31
C SER A 269 4.48 27.88 -26.85
N ASN A 270 5.63 27.82 -27.49
CA ASN A 270 6.49 26.65 -27.34
C ASN A 270 7.03 26.45 -25.90
N ASP A 271 6.92 27.44 -25.00
CA ASP A 271 7.62 27.45 -23.70
C ASP A 271 6.77 27.86 -22.47
N GLN A 272 5.44 27.91 -22.54
CA GLN A 272 4.65 28.44 -21.41
C GLN A 272 3.92 27.39 -20.58
N LYS A 273 3.67 26.19 -21.13
CA LYS A 273 3.08 25.08 -20.39
C LYS A 273 3.97 24.47 -19.31
N GLY A 274 3.34 24.01 -18.23
CA GLY A 274 4.02 23.29 -17.17
C GLY A 274 4.73 22.02 -17.66
N GLY A 275 6.03 21.93 -17.38
CA GLY A 275 6.91 20.86 -17.85
C GLY A 275 6.74 19.52 -17.11
N ILE A 276 7.24 18.45 -17.71
CA ILE A 276 7.33 17.12 -17.08
C ILE A 276 8.59 17.07 -16.22
N TYR A 277 8.48 16.55 -15.00
CA TYR A 277 9.63 16.29 -14.12
C TYR A 277 9.40 15.06 -13.25
N GLY A 278 10.43 14.70 -12.47
CA GLY A 278 10.45 13.49 -11.65
C GLY A 278 10.60 12.20 -12.46
N GLU A 279 11.09 11.15 -11.82
CA GLU A 279 11.19 9.83 -12.45
C GLU A 279 9.87 9.05 -12.34
N LYS A 280 9.64 8.12 -13.28
CA LYS A 280 8.43 7.29 -13.31
C LYS A 280 8.35 6.26 -12.18
N THR A 281 9.49 5.83 -11.64
CA THR A 281 9.63 4.77 -10.63
C THR A 281 9.33 5.24 -9.20
N LEU A 282 9.50 6.53 -8.90
CA LEU A 282 9.32 7.08 -7.54
C LEU A 282 10.21 6.41 -6.46
N LEU A 283 11.31 5.75 -6.83
CA LEU A 283 12.21 5.07 -5.89
C LEU A 283 13.37 5.95 -5.46
N LYS A 284 13.95 6.73 -6.38
CA LYS A 284 15.04 7.67 -6.08
C LYS A 284 14.51 8.95 -5.45
N GLN A 285 13.35 9.40 -5.92
CA GLN A 285 12.74 10.67 -5.53
C GLN A 285 11.23 10.64 -5.76
N ILE A 286 10.48 11.17 -4.78
CA ILE A 286 9.04 11.33 -4.85
C ILE A 286 8.75 12.83 -4.83
N HIS A 287 8.04 13.32 -5.84
CA HIS A 287 7.80 14.75 -6.02
C HIS A 287 6.35 15.14 -5.71
N TYR A 288 6.18 16.35 -5.23
CA TYR A 288 4.86 16.99 -5.15
C TYR A 288 4.42 17.45 -6.55
N GLY A 289 3.12 17.57 -6.76
CA GLY A 289 2.57 18.25 -7.92
C GLY A 289 2.88 19.75 -7.88
N SER A 290 3.17 20.35 -9.03
CA SER A 290 3.32 21.79 -9.24
C SER A 290 1.97 22.49 -9.34
N GLY A 291 1.91 23.75 -8.88
CA GLY A 291 0.75 24.61 -9.09
C GLY A 291 0.64 25.10 -10.54
N GLY A 292 -0.57 25.53 -10.90
CA GLY A 292 -0.85 26.22 -12.15
C GLY A 292 -0.45 27.69 -12.09
N ALA A 293 -0.33 28.32 -13.26
CA ALA A 293 -0.12 29.76 -13.36
C ALA A 293 -1.40 30.50 -12.92
N SER A 294 -1.29 31.32 -11.87
CA SER A 294 -2.37 32.10 -11.26
C SER A 294 -3.61 31.25 -10.96
N GLY A 295 -3.41 30.04 -10.45
CA GLY A 295 -4.46 29.04 -10.37
C GLY A 295 -4.25 27.98 -9.28
N GLY A 296 -4.59 26.73 -9.61
CA GLY A 296 -4.76 25.67 -8.64
C GLY A 296 -3.43 25.13 -8.09
N SER A 297 -3.44 24.72 -6.83
CA SER A 297 -2.29 24.05 -6.20
C SER A 297 -2.07 22.64 -6.76
N GLY A 298 -0.83 22.16 -6.79
CA GLY A 298 -0.56 20.77 -7.14
C GLY A 298 -1.01 19.76 -6.07
N GLY A 299 -0.98 18.47 -6.41
CA GLY A 299 -1.29 17.37 -5.49
C GLY A 299 -0.13 17.01 -4.55
N GLY A 300 -0.44 16.46 -3.37
CA GLY A 300 0.54 16.02 -2.38
C GLY A 300 1.22 14.69 -2.71
N ILE A 301 1.74 14.02 -1.68
CA ILE A 301 2.37 12.71 -1.79
C ILE A 301 1.65 11.73 -0.84
N ILE A 302 1.31 10.55 -1.35
CA ILE A 302 0.92 9.39 -0.54
C ILE A 302 1.99 8.30 -0.73
N GLN A 303 2.52 7.80 0.38
CA GLN A 303 3.46 6.70 0.41
C GLN A 303 2.93 5.60 1.33
N LEU A 304 2.57 4.46 0.73
CA LEU A 304 2.05 3.29 1.43
C LEU A 304 3.06 2.14 1.35
N VAL A 305 3.37 1.56 2.51
CA VAL A 305 4.09 0.28 2.63
C VAL A 305 3.15 -0.69 3.32
N ILE A 306 2.60 -1.63 2.55
CA ILE A 306 1.63 -2.61 3.03
C ILE A 306 2.31 -3.97 3.05
N GLU A 307 2.36 -4.59 4.23
CA GLU A 307 3.14 -5.82 4.38
C GLU A 307 2.39 -7.04 3.82
N GLN A 308 1.09 -7.17 4.08
CA GLN A 308 0.33 -8.39 3.75
C GLN A 308 -0.76 -8.15 2.70
N GLN A 309 -1.77 -7.29 2.99
CA GLN A 309 -2.92 -7.16 2.08
C GLN A 309 -3.44 -5.73 1.96
N LEU A 310 -3.67 -5.31 0.72
CA LEU A 310 -4.40 -4.10 0.37
C LEU A 310 -5.76 -4.46 -0.22
N ILE A 311 -6.85 -4.02 0.42
CA ILE A 311 -8.22 -4.06 -0.12
C ILE A 311 -8.75 -2.62 -0.16
N ASN A 312 -8.78 -2.02 -1.34
CA ASN A 312 -9.35 -0.70 -1.56
C ASN A 312 -10.61 -0.83 -2.44
N TYR A 313 -11.79 -0.61 -1.85
CA TYR A 313 -13.02 -0.39 -2.60
C TYR A 313 -13.36 1.10 -2.75
N GLY A 314 -12.64 1.98 -2.05
CA GLY A 314 -12.78 3.43 -2.10
C GLY A 314 -11.79 4.10 -3.04
N LEU A 315 -11.29 5.26 -2.59
CA LEU A 315 -10.46 6.16 -3.40
C LEU A 315 -9.15 6.51 -2.70
N ILE A 316 -8.02 6.33 -3.38
CA ILE A 316 -6.71 6.86 -2.96
C ILE A 316 -6.32 7.95 -3.93
N GLN A 317 -6.14 9.20 -3.48
CA GLN A 317 -5.92 10.31 -4.40
C GLN A 317 -4.94 11.41 -3.96
N CYS A 318 -4.22 11.94 -4.95
CA CYS A 318 -3.35 13.11 -4.86
C CYS A 318 -3.65 14.08 -6.02
N ASN A 319 -4.90 14.52 -6.19
CA ASN A 319 -5.27 15.33 -7.34
C ASN A 319 -4.78 16.78 -7.23
N GLY A 320 -4.58 17.44 -8.36
CA GLY A 320 -4.34 18.89 -8.43
C GLY A 320 -5.63 19.68 -8.21
N GLY A 321 -5.48 20.93 -7.76
CA GLY A 321 -6.57 21.87 -7.55
C GLY A 321 -6.95 22.59 -8.84
N ASN A 322 -8.20 23.02 -8.90
CA ASN A 322 -8.69 23.88 -9.98
C ASN A 322 -8.20 25.31 -9.78
N GLY A 323 -7.88 26.00 -10.87
CA GLY A 323 -7.56 27.42 -10.83
C GLY A 323 -8.81 28.27 -10.94
N TYR A 324 -9.07 29.11 -9.94
CA TYR A 324 -10.10 30.15 -10.02
C TYR A 324 -9.42 31.41 -10.54
N GLY A 325 -9.75 31.82 -11.76
CA GLY A 325 -9.24 33.09 -12.24
C GLY A 325 -9.99 34.22 -11.55
N TYR A 326 -9.25 35.12 -10.91
CA TYR A 326 -9.79 36.41 -10.54
C TYR A 326 -9.94 37.20 -11.83
N GLY A 327 -11.17 37.28 -12.33
CA GLY A 327 -11.48 38.20 -13.39
C GLY A 327 -11.24 39.61 -12.85
N TYR A 328 -10.06 40.18 -13.09
CA TYR A 328 -9.86 41.62 -13.06
C TYR A 328 -10.66 42.21 -14.21
N GLY A 329 -11.98 42.25 -14.03
CA GLY A 329 -12.83 43.06 -14.85
C GLY A 329 -12.48 44.50 -14.54
N ASN A 330 -11.80 45.18 -15.47
CA ASN A 330 -11.96 46.61 -15.55
C ASN A 330 -13.45 46.88 -15.69
N GLU A 331 -14.09 47.35 -14.61
CA GLU A 331 -15.54 47.61 -14.53
C GLU A 331 -16.03 48.69 -15.51
N HIS A 332 -15.13 49.32 -16.27
CA HIS A 332 -15.47 50.44 -17.14
C HIS A 332 -16.13 50.09 -18.49
N ASN A 333 -16.33 48.81 -18.83
CA ASN A 333 -17.03 48.44 -20.08
C ASN A 333 -18.18 47.45 -19.84
N HIS A 334 -19.34 48.00 -19.49
CA HIS A 334 -20.58 47.29 -19.12
C HIS A 334 -21.29 46.51 -20.25
N ARG A 335 -20.71 46.32 -21.44
CA ARG A 335 -21.49 45.84 -22.61
C ARG A 335 -21.10 44.51 -23.26
N ASN A 336 -20.05 43.80 -22.84
CA ASN A 336 -19.73 42.50 -23.43
C ASN A 336 -19.44 41.43 -22.37
N LYS A 337 -20.11 40.27 -22.51
CA LYS A 337 -20.03 39.04 -21.69
C LYS A 337 -18.73 38.94 -20.87
N LYS A 338 -18.84 38.94 -19.54
CA LYS A 338 -17.74 38.57 -18.63
C LYS A 338 -17.24 37.17 -18.99
N SER A 339 -16.20 37.07 -19.81
CA SER A 339 -15.48 35.81 -19.98
C SER A 339 -14.82 35.50 -18.64
N LYS A 340 -15.32 34.50 -17.92
CA LYS A 340 -14.64 33.97 -16.73
C LYS A 340 -13.28 33.46 -17.20
N GLN A 341 -12.23 34.26 -17.02
CA GLN A 341 -10.88 33.75 -17.19
C GLN A 341 -10.66 32.73 -16.08
N HIS A 342 -10.23 31.53 -16.44
CA HIS A 342 -9.95 30.47 -15.49
C HIS A 342 -8.44 30.41 -15.28
N GLY A 343 -7.96 30.50 -14.04
CA GLY A 343 -6.55 30.26 -13.73
C GLY A 343 -6.16 28.82 -14.06
N GLY A 344 -4.87 28.58 -14.29
CA GLY A 344 -4.37 27.24 -14.65
C GLY A 344 -4.65 26.18 -13.59
N GLY A 345 -4.92 24.94 -14.00
CA GLY A 345 -5.06 23.82 -13.06
C GLY A 345 -3.71 23.40 -12.48
N GLY A 346 -3.68 23.07 -11.18
CA GLY A 346 -2.50 22.44 -10.57
C GLY A 346 -2.33 21.01 -11.08
N SER A 347 -1.10 20.52 -11.12
CA SER A 347 -0.84 19.12 -11.52
C SER A 347 -1.20 18.13 -10.41
N GLY A 348 -1.44 16.87 -10.79
CA GLY A 348 -1.54 15.76 -9.83
C GLY A 348 -0.25 15.58 -9.02
N GLY A 349 -0.30 14.82 -7.94
CA GLY A 349 0.83 14.54 -7.04
C GLY A 349 1.45 13.16 -7.28
N SER A 350 2.03 12.56 -6.23
CA SER A 350 2.62 11.21 -6.29
C SER A 350 1.89 10.23 -5.39
N ILE A 351 1.69 9.00 -5.89
CA ILE A 351 1.28 7.85 -5.07
C ILE A 351 2.31 6.74 -5.27
N LEU A 352 2.93 6.31 -4.17
CA LEU A 352 3.82 5.15 -4.14
C LEU A 352 3.22 4.08 -3.23
N ILE A 353 2.97 2.90 -3.78
CA ILE A 353 2.49 1.72 -3.04
C ILE A 353 3.54 0.64 -3.13
N LYS A 354 4.01 0.14 -2.00
CA LYS A 354 4.92 -1.02 -1.91
C LYS A 354 4.23 -2.14 -1.15
N LEU A 355 4.05 -3.28 -1.79
CA LEU A 355 3.64 -4.52 -1.17
C LEU A 355 4.89 -5.34 -0.84
N GLN A 356 5.04 -5.85 0.39
CA GLN A 356 6.26 -6.57 0.80
C GLN A 356 6.11 -8.09 0.80
N ASN A 357 5.00 -8.62 1.33
CA ASN A 357 4.67 -10.03 1.45
C ASN A 357 3.21 -10.26 1.04
N SER A 358 2.86 -9.89 -0.19
CA SER A 358 1.48 -9.94 -0.71
C SER A 358 0.91 -11.36 -0.92
N TYR A 359 1.72 -12.41 -0.77
CA TYR A 359 1.31 -13.79 -1.00
C TYR A 359 0.97 -14.48 0.34
N PRO A 360 -0.19 -15.15 0.47
CA PRO A 360 -1.09 -15.60 -0.60
C PRO A 360 -2.32 -14.72 -0.87
N PHE A 361 -2.47 -13.54 -0.25
CA PHE A 361 -3.73 -12.83 -0.30
C PHE A 361 -3.93 -11.97 -1.56
N PRO A 362 -5.06 -12.10 -2.28
CA PRO A 362 -5.35 -11.22 -3.39
C PRO A 362 -5.47 -9.77 -2.90
N ASN A 363 -4.88 -8.86 -3.67
CA ASN A 363 -4.96 -7.43 -3.43
C ASN A 363 -6.03 -6.83 -4.34
N VAL A 364 -6.79 -5.87 -3.80
CA VAL A 364 -7.77 -5.10 -4.56
C VAL A 364 -7.34 -3.64 -4.52
N PHE A 365 -7.00 -3.07 -5.68
CA PHE A 365 -6.45 -1.72 -5.75
C PHE A 365 -7.52 -0.62 -5.84
N GLY A 366 -8.74 -0.95 -6.26
CA GLY A 366 -9.84 0.00 -6.37
C GLY A 366 -9.53 1.18 -7.26
N THR A 367 -10.01 2.37 -6.88
CA THR A 367 -9.74 3.61 -7.61
C THR A 367 -8.53 4.32 -7.02
N ILE A 368 -7.55 4.64 -7.87
CA ILE A 368 -6.34 5.40 -7.50
C ILE A 368 -6.15 6.56 -8.48
N ARG A 369 -6.06 7.80 -8.00
CA ARG A 369 -6.02 9.00 -8.86
C ARG A 369 -4.92 9.99 -8.50
N CYS A 370 -4.14 10.38 -9.49
CA CYS A 370 -3.24 11.54 -9.47
C CYS A 370 -3.50 12.41 -10.71
N ILE A 371 -4.70 12.94 -10.87
CA ILE A 371 -5.04 13.80 -12.02
C ILE A 371 -4.80 15.28 -11.68
N GLY A 372 -4.55 16.10 -12.70
CA GLY A 372 -4.46 17.55 -12.50
C GLY A 372 -5.84 18.16 -12.21
N GLY A 373 -5.86 19.44 -11.87
CA GLY A 373 -7.08 20.25 -11.88
C GLY A 373 -7.51 20.59 -13.29
N ASN A 374 -8.71 21.16 -13.43
CA ASN A 374 -9.26 21.69 -14.68
C ASN A 374 -9.32 20.64 -15.83
N GLN A 375 -9.54 19.35 -15.54
CA GLN A 375 -9.45 18.24 -16.53
C GLN A 375 -10.43 18.29 -17.72
N ASN A 376 -11.26 19.32 -17.82
CA ASN A 376 -12.17 19.54 -18.93
C ASN A 376 -12.04 20.95 -19.52
N LEU A 377 -10.95 21.65 -19.17
CA LEU A 377 -10.67 23.01 -19.63
C LEU A 377 -9.34 23.04 -20.38
N ILE A 378 -9.18 24.06 -21.20
CA ILE A 378 -8.00 24.32 -22.02
C ILE A 378 -6.72 24.59 -21.21
N ASN A 379 -6.84 24.84 -19.91
CA ASN A 379 -5.76 25.13 -18.97
C ASN A 379 -5.58 24.01 -17.93
N GLU A 380 -5.83 22.76 -18.34
CA GLU A 380 -5.73 21.59 -17.45
C GLU A 380 -4.33 21.43 -16.85
N GLY A 381 -4.28 21.04 -15.58
CA GLY A 381 -3.06 20.56 -14.96
C GLY A 381 -2.68 19.18 -15.52
N GLY A 382 -1.38 18.93 -15.64
CA GLY A 382 -0.84 17.63 -15.97
C GLY A 382 -1.13 16.59 -14.90
N LYS A 383 -1.18 15.32 -15.30
CA LYS A 383 -1.31 14.19 -14.39
C LYS A 383 -0.04 14.03 -13.57
N GLY A 384 -0.18 13.44 -12.40
CA GLY A 384 0.91 13.12 -11.48
C GLY A 384 1.60 11.80 -11.84
N ARG A 385 2.06 11.07 -10.82
CA ARG A 385 2.70 9.75 -11.00
C ARG A 385 2.18 8.75 -9.98
N ILE A 386 2.03 7.50 -10.42
CA ILE A 386 1.66 6.36 -9.58
C ILE A 386 2.69 5.26 -9.82
N ALA A 387 3.24 4.70 -8.75
CA ALA A 387 4.11 3.53 -8.82
C ALA A 387 3.65 2.48 -7.81
N ILE A 388 3.56 1.24 -8.26
CA ILE A 388 3.12 0.09 -7.45
C ILE A 388 4.20 -0.99 -7.56
N TYR A 389 4.60 -1.53 -6.40
CA TYR A 389 5.66 -2.52 -6.28
C TYR A 389 5.22 -3.77 -5.51
N GLY A 390 5.86 -4.90 -5.81
CA GLY A 390 5.71 -6.16 -5.05
C GLY A 390 4.46 -6.95 -5.40
N VAL A 391 3.83 -6.66 -6.54
CA VAL A 391 2.82 -7.51 -7.14
C VAL A 391 2.75 -7.26 -8.64
N LYS A 392 2.39 -8.30 -9.39
CA LYS A 392 2.01 -8.16 -10.80
C LYS A 392 0.60 -7.61 -10.91
N LEU A 393 0.44 -6.44 -11.53
CA LEU A 393 -0.87 -5.87 -11.85
C LEU A 393 -1.46 -6.50 -13.11
N PHE A 394 -2.74 -6.86 -13.05
CA PHE A 394 -3.51 -7.29 -14.21
C PHE A 394 -4.24 -6.12 -14.87
N SER A 395 -4.71 -6.32 -16.10
CA SER A 395 -5.44 -5.29 -16.87
C SER A 395 -6.66 -4.74 -16.12
N ASN A 396 -7.35 -5.61 -15.36
CA ASN A 396 -8.51 -5.21 -14.55
C ASN A 396 -8.12 -4.29 -13.39
N ASP A 397 -6.96 -4.50 -12.76
CA ASP A 397 -6.45 -3.64 -11.69
C ASP A 397 -6.13 -2.24 -12.20
N ILE A 398 -5.55 -2.16 -13.41
CA ILE A 398 -5.10 -0.90 -14.02
C ILE A 398 -6.28 -0.03 -14.49
N LYS A 399 -7.44 -0.64 -14.78
CA LYS A 399 -8.61 0.06 -15.36
C LYS A 399 -9.06 1.27 -14.53
N ASN A 400 -8.93 1.19 -13.20
CA ASN A 400 -9.39 2.22 -12.26
C ASN A 400 -8.25 3.08 -11.70
N ILE A 401 -7.05 2.99 -12.29
CA ILE A 401 -5.85 3.73 -11.86
C ILE A 401 -5.50 4.77 -12.93
N ASP A 402 -5.50 6.07 -12.56
CA ASP A 402 -5.17 7.17 -13.47
C ASP A 402 -4.23 8.19 -12.82
N PRO A 403 -3.02 8.44 -13.35
CA PRO A 403 -2.42 7.90 -14.58
C PRO A 403 -2.03 6.42 -14.48
N LYS A 404 -1.81 5.79 -15.64
CA LYS A 404 -1.29 4.42 -15.74
C LYS A 404 -0.06 4.27 -14.81
N PRO A 405 -0.07 3.31 -13.87
CA PRO A 405 0.99 3.18 -12.90
C PRO A 405 2.26 2.62 -13.54
N PHE A 406 3.42 3.00 -13.00
CA PHE A 406 4.61 2.17 -13.13
C PHE A 406 4.41 0.92 -12.26
N ASN A 407 4.60 -0.26 -12.86
CA ASN A 407 4.52 -1.54 -12.15
C ASN A 407 5.92 -2.17 -12.09
N GLY A 408 6.48 -2.30 -10.88
CA GLY A 408 7.75 -3.00 -10.66
C GLY A 408 7.53 -4.24 -9.82
N GLU A 409 7.81 -5.41 -10.38
CA GLU A 409 7.81 -6.67 -9.62
C GLU A 409 8.94 -6.72 -8.60
#